data_AF-A0A6L6B4C1-F1
#
_entry.id   AF-A0A6L6B4C1-F1
#
_cell.length_a   1.000
_cell.length_b   1.000
_cell.length_c   1.000
_cell.angle_alpha   90.00
_cell.angle_beta   90.00
_cell.angle_gamma   90.00
#
_symmetry.space_group_name_H-M   'P 1'
#
loop_
_entity.id
_entity.type
_entity.pdbx_description
1 polymer ?
#
loop_
_entity_poly.entity_id
_entity_poly.type
_entity_poly.pdbx_seq_one_letter_code
_entity_poly.pdbx_strand_id
1 'polypeptide(L)' 'ERCAQLGSMIATYVIETTGTQEYRFTKDEFVSRFKDAYGSDAATDISAHLAS' A
#
# COMPACT_ATOMS: atom_id res chain seq x y z
N GLU A 1 -6.76 12.87 0.91
CA GLU A 1 -6.24 11.87 1.88
C GLU A 1 -5.50 10.70 1.23
N ARG A 2 -5.83 10.28 0.00
CA ARG A 2 -5.22 9.11 -0.67
C ARG A 2 -3.69 9.09 -0.70
N CYS A 3 -3.04 10.22 -1.00
CA CYS A 3 -1.58 10.29 -0.99
C CYS A 3 -0.98 10.06 0.40
N ALA A 4 -1.66 10.52 1.45
CA ALA A 4 -1.21 10.30 2.83
C ALA A 4 -1.36 8.82 3.22
N GLN A 5 -2.51 8.20 2.88
CA GLN A 5 -2.77 6.78 3.09
C GLN A 5 -1.75 5.90 2.35
N LEU A 6 -1.44 6.23 1.09
CA LEU A 6 -0.41 5.56 0.29
C LEU A 6 0.96 5.67 0.95
N GLY A 7 1.38 6.88 1.33
CA GLY A 7 2.65 7.10 2.01
C GLY A 7 2.77 6.35 3.33
N SER A 8 1.70 6.35 4.14
CA SER A 8 1.63 5.59 5.39
C SER A 8 1.80 4.09 5.17
N MET A 9 1.12 3.52 4.17
CA MET A 9 1.25 2.09 3.85
C MET A 9 2.67 1.72 3.40
N ILE A 10 3.29 2.54 2.54
CA ILE A 10 4.68 2.31 2.10
C ILE A 10 5.65 2.43 3.28
N ALA A 11 5.43 3.39 4.19
CA ALA A 11 6.25 3.51 5.40
C ALA A 11 6.18 2.26 6.28
N THR A 12 5.01 1.62 6.37
CA THR A 12 4.85 0.34 7.07
C THR A 12 5.72 -0.75 6.45
N TYR A 13 5.70 -0.91 5.12
CA TYR A 13 6.56 -1.88 4.42
C TYR A 13 8.06 -1.65 4.65
N VAL A 14 8.48 -0.38 4.71
CA VAL A 14 9.87 0.00 5.01
C VAL A 14 10.26 -0.40 6.44
N ILE A 15 9.40 -0.18 7.42
CA ILE A 15 9.69 -0.50 8.83
C ILE A 15 9.69 -2.02 9.07
N GLU A 16 8.85 -2.77 8.34
CA GLU A 16 8.75 -4.22 8.44
C GLU A 16 9.92 -4.97 7.78
N THR A 17 10.72 -4.29 6.95
CA THR A 17 11.84 -4.91 6.22
C THR A 17 13.18 -4.35 6.69
N THR A 18 14.15 -5.22 6.96
CA THR A 18 15.51 -4.77 7.29
C THR A 18 16.21 -4.25 6.03
N GLY A 19 16.68 -3.00 6.08
CA GLY A 19 17.25 -2.29 4.94
C GLY A 19 16.27 -1.32 4.31
N THR A 20 16.74 -0.21 3.74
CA THR A 20 15.88 0.93 3.35
C THR A 20 15.06 0.70 2.08
N GLN A 21 15.45 -0.24 1.21
CA GLN A 21 14.83 -0.47 -0.11
C GLN A 21 14.56 -1.95 -0.42
N GLU A 22 14.64 -2.81 0.59
CA GLU A 22 14.50 -4.26 0.43
C GLU A 22 13.03 -4.74 0.46
N TYR A 23 12.10 -3.85 0.79
CA TYR A 23 10.68 -4.18 0.82
C TYR A 23 10.16 -4.58 -0.56
N ARG A 24 9.29 -5.59 -0.59
CA ARG A 24 8.61 -6.08 -1.78
C ARG A 24 7.16 -6.37 -1.42
N PHE A 25 6.25 -6.11 -2.35
CA PHE A 25 4.84 -6.47 -2.24
C PHE A 25 4.32 -6.72 -3.64
N THR A 26 3.27 -7.53 -3.74
CA THR A 26 2.48 -7.63 -4.97
C THR A 26 1.37 -6.59 -4.96
N LYS A 27 0.80 -6.29 -6.14
CA LYS A 27 -0.38 -5.41 -6.24
C LYS A 27 -1.53 -5.94 -5.37
N ASP A 28 -1.80 -7.24 -5.43
CA ASP A 28 -2.90 -7.86 -4.71
C ASP A 28 -2.72 -7.78 -3.18
N GLU A 29 -1.50 -8.06 -2.70
CA GLU A 29 -1.16 -7.93 -1.29
C GLU A 29 -1.31 -6.48 -0.82
N PHE A 30 -0.76 -5.54 -1.58
CA PHE A 30 -0.84 -4.11 -1.26
C PHE A 30 -2.31 -3.65 -1.18
N VAL A 31 -3.12 -3.97 -2.18
CA VAL A 31 -4.53 -3.57 -2.23
C VAL A 31 -5.33 -4.22 -1.10
N SER A 32 -5.04 -5.48 -0.73
CA SER A 32 -5.67 -6.14 0.41
C SER A 32 -5.36 -5.41 1.72
N ARG A 33 -4.08 -5.16 2.03
CA ARG A 33 -3.70 -4.44 3.25
C ARG A 33 -4.25 -3.01 3.28
N PHE A 34 -4.28 -2.35 2.12
CA PHE A 34 -4.84 -1.00 1.99
C PHE A 34 -6.35 -0.98 2.25
N LYS A 35 -7.08 -2.00 1.78
CA LYS A 35 -8.50 -2.17 2.06
C LYS A 35 -8.75 -2.40 3.55
N ASP A 36 -7.94 -3.23 4.19
CA ASP A 36 -8.11 -3.54 5.62
C ASP A 36 -7.85 -2.31 6.50
N ALA A 37 -6.90 -1.46 6.11
CA ALA A 37 -6.56 -0.24 6.86
C ALA A 37 -7.47 0.96 6.58
N TYR A 38 -7.91 1.15 5.34
CA TYR A 38 -8.55 2.40 4.88
C TYR A 38 -9.91 2.21 4.19
N GLY A 39 -10.39 0.96 4.05
CA GLY A 39 -11.69 0.63 3.49
C GLY A 39 -11.69 0.32 1.99
N SER A 40 -12.82 -0.22 1.52
CA SER A 40 -13.02 -0.64 0.12
C SER A 40 -12.85 0.50 -0.87
N ASP A 41 -13.43 1.65 -0.57
CA ASP A 41 -13.50 2.76 -1.52
C ASP A 41 -12.10 3.32 -1.80
N ALA A 42 -11.30 3.44 -0.74
CA ALA A 42 -9.91 3.88 -0.86
C ALA A 42 -9.04 2.86 -1.61
N ALA A 43 -9.26 1.57 -1.37
CA ALA A 43 -8.54 0.50 -2.06
C ALA A 43 -8.90 0.42 -3.56
N THR A 44 -10.18 0.55 -3.91
CA THR A 44 -10.63 0.57 -5.31
C THR A 44 -10.02 1.76 -6.05
N ASP A 45 -10.06 2.94 -5.46
CA ASP A 45 -9.49 4.17 -6.02
C ASP A 45 -7.98 4.01 -6.32
N ILE A 46 -7.18 3.56 -5.35
CA ILE A 46 -5.74 3.35 -5.56
C ILE A 46 -5.41 2.21 -6.52
N SER A 47 -6.18 1.11 -6.50
CA SER A 47 -5.91 -0.06 -7.35
C SER A 47 -5.91 0.26 -8.86
N ALA A 48 -6.69 1.26 -9.27
CA ALA A 48 -6.78 1.73 -10.65
C ALA A 48 -5.48 2.44 -11.12
N HIS A 49 -4.66 2.93 -10.19
CA HIS A 49 -3.43 3.67 -10.46
C HIS A 49 -2.16 2.83 -10.33
N LEU A 50 -2.26 1.60 -9.81
CA LEU A 50 -1.12 0.69 -9.68
C LEU A 50 -0.88 -0.07 -11.00
N ALA A 51 0.39 -0.17 -11.41
CA ALA A 51 0.79 -0.94 -12.58
C ALA A 51 0.31 -2.40 -12.49
N SER A 52 -0.03 -2.99 -13.64
CA SER A 52 -0.45 -4.40 -13.78
C SER A 52 0.69 -5.37 -13.52
#